data_AF-A0A7W9HTL7-F1
#
_entry.id   AF-A0A7W9HTL7-F1
#
_cell.length_a   1.000
_cell.length_b   1.000
_cell.length_c   1.000
_cell.angle_alpha   90.00
_cell.angle_beta   90.00
_cell.angle_gamma   90.00
#
_symmetry.space_group_name_H-M   'P 1'
#
loop_
_entity.id
_entity.type
_entity.pdbx_description
1 polymer ?
#
loop_
_entity_poly.entity_id
_entity_poly.type
_entity_poly.pdbx_seq_one_letter_code
_entity_poly.pdbx_strand_id
1 'polypeptide(L)'
;MRPRRLNVVFRSRAPLALQLRLAHLDGRLIWRSADTFVLVRPPIPAKARMGAKARVIHALDRLWDALVLAVPAFLCLLLALVLAFVFDLRVPALFASLAALLWAAVLMMLGGVVHTLSFGLAFLLNRGTAARQAGESFRGDNWSIALCHVADPRDVEGLLEEAVRLVDRLSARYEYGADKVLVFAPEAASTPQTLDALRKCARVRSFGAGDDSVLLVREPGRIPTAPSFAFNGVPLLLLASAVLLLSIAQGVVGWELEACATVCTGGPTSYGAALFWLFRYYVVVGIPGAAPATFRSTSIALMLPFLGAVVLVNVVTVARETMRKARERQDALLAEVSKDTTTSTVLVLVANATERDAVVRAVGRGEVTRLRTHHHTVFDLGVVSRARLLLAQTEQGVDAQGAATLTTDTLIRELTPDFVLLVGICYGLREREQHLGGLVISSRMRALNWRKELPDRTVVRGELVTAGVRVLDRCRAATMDWAGPEPDFGLLLSMSVLVNSAEFRASLLELEPDAVGGETEAAGVHGACAKHKVDWIAIKGISDWGMDKSDGHQAVAARNAADFLLHLLRTGGLDPVD
;
A
#
# COMPACT_ATOMS: atom_id res chain seq x y z
N MET A 1 16.48 18.82 5.40
CA MET A 1 17.20 19.05 4.13
C MET A 1 16.88 17.91 3.16
N ARG A 2 17.00 18.10 1.84
CA ARG A 2 16.84 16.99 0.86
C ARG A 2 17.79 15.84 1.27
N PRO A 3 17.33 14.57 1.36
CA PRO A 3 18.24 13.46 1.62
C PRO A 3 19.34 13.45 0.57
N ARG A 4 20.55 13.03 0.95
CA ARG A 4 21.67 12.95 0.01
C ARG A 4 21.26 11.94 -1.07
N ARG A 5 20.92 12.42 -2.26
CA ARG A 5 20.75 11.50 -3.39
C ARG A 5 22.14 10.98 -3.72
N LEU A 6 22.33 9.68 -3.55
CA LEU A 6 23.53 8.96 -3.95
C LEU A 6 23.56 8.89 -5.49
N ASN A 7 23.89 9.99 -6.14
CA ASN A 7 24.41 9.95 -7.50
C ASN A 7 25.94 9.89 -7.37
N VAL A 8 26.45 8.66 -7.32
CA VAL A 8 27.83 8.13 -7.31
C VAL A 8 29.02 9.09 -7.46
N VAL A 9 28.95 10.12 -8.31
CA VAL A 9 30.09 10.98 -8.66
C VAL A 9 29.96 12.41 -8.10
N PHE A 10 28.73 12.91 -7.90
CA PHE A 10 28.50 14.29 -7.45
C PHE A 10 27.60 14.29 -6.22
N ARG A 11 28.15 14.79 -5.10
CA ARG A 11 27.34 15.16 -3.92
C ARG A 11 26.57 16.45 -4.23
N SER A 12 25.55 16.41 -5.08
CA SER A 12 24.78 17.60 -5.44
C SER A 12 23.72 17.88 -4.36
N ARG A 13 24.08 18.71 -3.38
CA ARG A 13 23.11 19.49 -2.60
C ARG A 13 23.17 20.91 -3.12
N ALA A 14 22.02 21.57 -3.26
CA ALA A 14 22.03 23.02 -3.30
C ALA A 14 22.70 23.54 -2.01
N PRO A 15 23.52 24.60 -2.06
CA PRO A 15 24.17 25.16 -0.88
C PRO A 15 23.18 25.39 0.27
N LEU A 16 23.59 25.11 1.52
CA LEU A 16 22.70 25.25 2.68
C LEU A 16 22.06 26.64 2.78
N ALA A 17 22.84 27.68 2.47
CA ALA A 17 22.38 29.06 2.39
C ALA A 17 21.22 29.24 1.39
N LEU A 18 21.26 28.55 0.25
CA LEU A 18 20.19 28.57 -0.75
C LEU A 18 18.93 27.88 -0.23
N GLN A 19 19.07 26.73 0.43
CA GLN A 19 17.95 25.97 1.00
C GLN A 19 17.25 26.73 2.14
N LEU A 20 18.02 27.37 3.01
CA LEU A 20 17.47 28.18 4.11
C LEU A 20 16.82 29.47 3.59
N ARG A 21 17.44 30.14 2.60
CA ARG A 21 16.85 31.31 1.96
C ARG A 21 15.54 30.97 1.24
N LEU A 22 15.49 29.82 0.54
CA LEU A 22 14.26 29.29 -0.06
C LEU A 22 13.20 28.99 1.00
N ALA A 23 13.58 28.33 2.09
CA ALA A 23 12.66 28.03 3.18
C ALA A 23 12.08 29.29 3.81
N HIS A 24 12.90 30.32 4.02
CA HIS A 24 12.46 31.61 4.54
C HIS A 24 11.51 32.32 3.58
N LEU A 25 11.85 32.39 2.28
CA LEU A 25 10.99 32.99 1.25
C LEU A 25 9.65 32.28 1.09
N ASP A 26 9.63 30.96 1.29
CA ASP A 26 8.42 30.14 1.22
C ASP A 26 7.61 30.15 2.53
N GLY A 27 8.14 30.73 3.61
CA GLY A 27 7.53 30.70 4.95
C GLY A 27 7.59 29.32 5.61
N ARG A 28 8.50 28.44 5.20
CA ARG A 28 8.61 27.03 5.65
C ARG A 28 9.48 26.82 6.89
N LEU A 29 10.08 27.89 7.40
CA LEU A 29 11.00 27.87 8.52
C LEU A 29 10.35 28.52 9.73
N ILE A 30 10.23 27.77 10.82
CA ILE A 30 9.92 28.30 12.14
C ILE A 30 11.26 28.55 12.82
N TRP A 31 11.54 29.82 13.11
CA TRP A 31 12.80 30.24 13.74
C TRP A 31 12.46 31.05 14.98
N ARG A 32 12.68 30.47 16.18
CA ARG A 32 12.48 31.18 17.46
C ARG A 32 13.80 31.76 17.97
N SER A 33 14.88 30.99 17.86
CA SER A 33 16.24 31.37 18.25
C SER A 33 17.27 30.53 17.50
N ALA A 34 18.56 30.79 17.72
CA ALA A 34 19.63 29.94 17.20
C ALA A 34 19.52 28.48 17.72
N ASP A 35 18.90 28.29 18.88
CA ASP A 35 18.80 27.04 19.61
C ASP A 35 17.41 26.39 19.50
N THR A 36 16.48 26.96 18.72
CA THR A 36 15.14 26.40 18.53
C THR A 36 14.57 26.76 17.16
N PHE A 37 14.53 25.77 16.26
CA PHE A 37 13.99 25.94 14.92
C PHE A 37 13.47 24.62 14.32
N VAL A 38 12.48 24.75 13.42
CA VAL A 38 11.92 23.64 12.63
C VAL A 38 11.82 24.04 11.17
N LEU A 39 12.32 23.18 10.30
CA LEU A 39 12.23 23.33 8.85
C LEU A 39 11.25 22.30 8.28
N VAL A 40 10.14 22.79 7.73
CA VAL A 40 9.12 21.96 7.09
C VAL A 40 9.37 21.86 5.59
N ARG A 41 9.09 20.68 5.02
CA ARG A 41 9.24 20.38 3.61
C ARG A 41 7.89 20.02 2.99
N PRO A 42 7.54 20.61 1.82
CA PRO A 42 6.33 20.25 1.11
C PRO A 42 6.50 18.90 0.40
N PRO A 43 5.38 18.21 0.11
CA PRO A 43 5.36 17.05 -0.76
C PRO A 43 6.02 17.35 -2.12
N ILE A 44 6.71 16.36 -2.69
CA ILE A 44 7.22 16.37 -4.07
C ILE A 44 6.15 16.75 -5.12
N PRO A 45 4.87 16.29 -5.02
CA PRO A 45 3.83 16.74 -5.95
C PRO A 45 3.49 18.23 -5.89
N ALA A 46 3.72 18.87 -4.75
CA ALA A 46 3.08 20.13 -4.42
C ALA A 46 3.57 21.26 -5.33
N LYS A 47 2.66 21.89 -6.07
CA LYS A 47 2.95 23.07 -6.89
C LYS A 47 2.70 24.33 -6.07
N ALA A 48 3.72 25.17 -5.93
CA ALA A 48 3.61 26.46 -5.26
C ALA A 48 3.08 27.53 -6.23
N ARG A 49 2.12 28.35 -5.79
CA ARG A 49 1.81 29.62 -6.48
C ARG A 49 2.88 30.66 -6.14
N MET A 50 3.73 31.03 -7.12
CA MET A 50 4.92 31.85 -6.86
C MET A 50 5.17 32.96 -7.88
N GLY A 51 5.69 34.09 -7.38
CA GLY A 51 6.24 35.18 -8.18
C GLY A 51 7.46 34.77 -9.03
N ALA A 52 7.78 35.56 -10.05
CA ALA A 52 8.80 35.21 -11.06
C ALA A 52 10.20 34.91 -10.48
N LYS A 53 10.66 35.69 -9.49
CA LYS A 53 11.97 35.47 -8.83
C LYS A 53 12.03 34.15 -8.05
N ALA A 54 10.96 33.81 -7.33
CA ALA A 54 10.86 32.55 -6.59
C ALA A 54 10.81 31.33 -7.53
N ARG A 55 10.13 31.43 -8.68
CA ARG A 55 10.13 30.39 -9.71
C ARG A 55 11.53 30.02 -10.20
N VAL A 56 12.41 31.00 -10.39
CA VAL A 56 13.79 30.76 -10.84
C VAL A 56 14.58 30.01 -9.77
N ILE A 57 14.49 30.42 -8.50
CA ILE A 57 15.23 29.79 -7.40
C ILE A 57 14.73 28.35 -7.15
N HIS A 58 13.41 28.12 -7.25
CA HIS A 58 12.82 26.77 -7.18
C HIS A 58 13.21 25.89 -8.36
N ALA A 59 13.29 26.44 -9.57
CA ALA A 59 13.79 25.73 -10.73
C ALA A 59 15.27 25.34 -10.53
N LEU A 60 16.10 26.23 -10.00
CA LEU A 60 17.51 25.96 -9.70
C LEU A 60 17.69 24.85 -8.64
N ASP A 61 16.90 24.83 -7.56
CA ASP A 61 16.97 23.76 -6.55
C ASP A 61 16.43 22.42 -7.07
N ARG A 62 15.31 22.45 -7.80
CA ARG A 62 14.68 21.25 -8.37
C ARG A 62 15.57 20.61 -9.45
N LEU A 63 16.13 21.44 -10.31
CA LEU A 63 17.01 21.02 -11.41
C LEU A 63 18.47 20.98 -10.99
N TRP A 64 18.86 21.22 -9.73
CA TRP A 64 20.26 21.31 -9.33
C TRP A 64 21.08 20.08 -9.76
N ASP A 65 20.56 18.89 -9.51
CA ASP A 65 21.17 17.62 -9.94
C ASP A 65 21.29 17.56 -11.47
N ALA A 66 20.24 17.95 -12.19
CA ALA A 66 20.23 17.98 -13.64
C ALA A 66 21.16 19.06 -14.21
N LEU A 67 21.31 20.21 -13.55
CA LEU A 67 22.19 21.31 -13.95
C LEU A 67 23.64 20.89 -13.75
N VAL A 68 24.01 20.36 -12.59
CA VAL A 68 25.38 19.88 -12.33
C VAL A 68 25.79 18.78 -13.33
N LEU A 69 24.86 17.90 -13.71
CA LEU A 69 25.13 16.80 -14.64
C LEU A 69 25.06 17.21 -16.11
N ALA A 70 24.11 18.06 -16.50
CA ALA A 70 23.86 18.42 -17.89
C ALA A 70 24.64 19.65 -18.35
N VAL A 71 25.01 20.59 -17.47
CA VAL A 71 25.73 21.82 -17.85
C VAL A 71 27.08 21.51 -18.51
N PRO A 72 27.94 20.62 -17.99
CA PRO A 72 29.20 20.29 -18.66
C PRO A 72 28.99 19.71 -20.07
N ALA A 73 28.05 18.77 -20.22
CA ALA A 73 27.73 18.20 -21.52
C ALA A 73 27.11 19.24 -22.47
N PHE A 74 26.20 20.08 -21.98
CA PHE A 74 25.55 21.12 -22.78
C PHE A 74 26.55 22.16 -23.28
N LEU A 75 27.50 22.57 -22.43
CA LEU A 75 28.58 23.48 -22.83
C LEU A 75 29.49 22.84 -23.89
N CYS A 76 29.81 21.55 -23.77
CA CYS A 76 30.55 20.82 -24.79
C CYS A 76 29.77 20.73 -26.12
N LEU A 77 28.46 20.49 -26.08
CA LEU A 77 27.61 20.45 -27.29
C LEU A 77 27.47 21.83 -27.94
N LEU A 78 27.33 22.89 -27.14
CA LEU A 78 27.28 24.27 -27.64
C LEU A 78 28.62 24.66 -28.28
N LEU A 79 29.73 24.30 -27.66
CA LEU A 79 31.06 24.47 -28.22
C LEU A 79 31.22 23.69 -29.53
N ALA A 80 30.72 22.45 -29.61
CA ALA A 80 30.74 21.65 -30.83
C ALA A 80 29.96 22.31 -31.99
N LEU A 81 28.77 22.83 -31.72
CA LEU A 81 27.96 23.55 -32.70
C LEU A 81 28.67 24.83 -33.18
N VAL A 82 29.23 25.61 -32.27
CA VAL A 82 29.97 26.84 -32.64
C VAL A 82 31.20 26.51 -33.47
N LEU A 83 32.01 25.52 -33.07
CA LEU A 83 33.19 25.10 -33.81
C LEU A 83 32.83 24.58 -35.20
N ALA A 84 31.75 23.80 -35.34
CA ALA A 84 31.32 23.25 -36.62
C ALA A 84 30.72 24.30 -37.57
N PHE A 85 29.79 25.13 -37.08
CA PHE A 85 28.98 26.00 -37.94
C PHE A 85 29.51 27.43 -38.08
N VAL A 86 30.27 27.94 -37.09
CA VAL A 86 30.79 29.32 -37.12
C VAL A 86 32.23 29.36 -37.62
N PHE A 87 33.05 28.38 -37.20
CA PHE A 87 34.49 28.38 -37.48
C PHE A 87 34.94 27.30 -38.48
N ASP A 88 34.03 26.43 -38.96
CA ASP A 88 34.30 25.25 -39.80
C ASP A 88 35.44 24.34 -39.27
N LEU A 89 35.62 24.31 -37.94
CA LEU A 89 36.61 23.49 -37.24
C LEU A 89 36.03 22.11 -36.92
N ARG A 90 35.97 21.25 -37.94
CA ARG A 90 35.27 19.95 -37.91
C ARG A 90 35.87 18.95 -36.92
N VAL A 91 37.20 18.86 -36.84
CA VAL A 91 37.89 17.92 -35.95
C VAL A 91 37.69 18.30 -34.47
N PRO A 92 37.91 19.57 -34.05
CA PRO A 92 37.55 20.02 -32.70
C PRO A 92 36.07 19.85 -32.34
N ALA A 93 35.15 20.12 -33.27
CA ALA A 93 33.72 19.93 -33.05
C ALA A 93 33.35 18.45 -32.79
N LEU A 94 33.97 17.53 -33.53
CA LEU A 94 33.79 16.09 -33.31
C LEU A 94 34.26 15.66 -31.91
N PHE A 95 35.45 16.12 -31.48
CA PHE A 95 35.97 15.82 -30.14
C PHE A 95 35.05 16.37 -29.03
N ALA A 96 34.51 17.58 -29.19
CA ALA A 96 33.58 18.16 -28.24
C ALA A 96 32.26 17.37 -28.15
N SER A 97 31.71 16.92 -29.28
CA SER A 97 30.52 16.05 -29.32
C SER A 97 30.76 14.67 -28.69
N LEU A 98 31.91 14.05 -28.99
CA LEU A 98 32.30 12.76 -28.40
C LEU A 98 32.55 12.86 -26.90
N ALA A 99 33.13 13.97 -26.42
CA ALA A 99 33.31 14.23 -24.99
C ALA A 99 31.97 14.37 -24.26
N ALA A 100 30.98 15.05 -24.86
CA ALA A 100 29.63 15.16 -24.30
C ALA A 100 28.92 13.79 -24.23
N LEU A 101 29.07 12.96 -25.27
CA LEU A 101 28.54 11.59 -25.30
C LEU A 101 29.19 10.68 -24.25
N LEU A 102 30.53 10.72 -24.15
CA LEU A 102 31.28 9.95 -23.16
C LEU A 102 30.88 10.35 -21.75
N TRP A 103 30.76 11.64 -21.48
CA TRP A 103 30.28 12.17 -20.19
C TRP A 103 28.91 11.61 -19.82
N ALA A 104 27.94 11.69 -20.74
CA ALA A 104 26.59 11.15 -20.51
C ALA A 104 26.59 9.63 -20.30
N ALA A 105 27.35 8.88 -21.13
CA ALA A 105 27.43 7.43 -21.06
C ALA A 105 28.10 6.94 -19.75
N VAL A 106 29.21 7.54 -19.34
CA VAL A 106 29.94 7.21 -18.11
C VAL A 106 29.06 7.45 -16.88
N LEU A 107 28.31 8.56 -16.84
CA LEU A 107 27.39 8.85 -15.74
C LEU A 107 26.23 7.87 -15.67
N MET A 108 25.68 7.44 -16.81
CA MET A 108 24.62 6.43 -16.85
C MET A 108 25.12 5.05 -16.41
N MET A 109 26.32 4.65 -16.84
CA MET A 109 26.92 3.38 -16.42
C MET A 109 27.29 3.38 -14.92
N LEU A 110 27.90 4.44 -14.40
CA LEU A 110 28.20 4.57 -12.97
C LEU A 110 26.93 4.53 -12.12
N GLY A 111 25.86 5.22 -12.56
CA GLY A 111 24.55 5.18 -11.91
C GLY A 111 23.93 3.77 -11.92
N GLY A 112 24.07 3.03 -13.03
CA GLY A 112 23.60 1.65 -13.14
C GLY A 112 24.38 0.68 -12.25
N VAL A 113 25.72 0.70 -12.31
CA VAL A 113 26.60 -0.23 -11.58
C VAL A 113 26.46 -0.09 -10.07
N VAL A 114 26.44 1.14 -9.54
CA VAL A 114 26.27 1.34 -8.09
C VAL A 114 24.88 0.92 -7.65
N HIS A 115 23.85 1.08 -8.49
CA HIS A 115 22.53 0.61 -8.14
C HIS A 115 22.50 -0.92 -8.07
N THR A 116 23.06 -1.61 -9.06
CA THR A 116 23.19 -3.07 -9.07
C THR A 116 24.01 -3.58 -7.88
N LEU A 117 25.11 -2.92 -7.52
CA LEU A 117 25.92 -3.26 -6.34
C LEU A 117 25.18 -2.98 -5.03
N SER A 118 24.50 -1.84 -4.91
CA SER A 118 23.70 -1.51 -3.72
C SER A 118 22.56 -2.50 -3.50
N PHE A 119 21.95 -2.98 -4.59
CA PHE A 119 20.89 -3.97 -4.56
C PHE A 119 21.43 -5.37 -4.23
N GLY A 120 22.53 -5.79 -4.87
CA GLY A 120 23.18 -7.08 -4.57
C GLY A 120 23.68 -7.15 -3.12
N LEU A 121 24.24 -6.05 -2.61
CA LEU A 121 24.69 -5.96 -1.22
C LEU A 121 23.50 -5.93 -0.23
N ALA A 122 22.42 -5.24 -0.57
CA ALA A 122 21.19 -5.21 0.23
C ALA A 122 20.48 -6.58 0.26
N PHE A 123 20.47 -7.30 -0.86
CA PHE A 123 19.91 -8.64 -0.99
C PHE A 123 20.70 -9.66 -0.17
N LEU A 124 22.03 -9.54 -0.15
CA LEU A 124 22.91 -10.40 0.66
C LEU A 124 22.84 -10.10 2.16
N LEU A 125 22.57 -8.86 2.56
CA LEU A 125 22.60 -8.43 3.96
C LEU A 125 21.26 -8.50 4.69
N ASN A 126 20.17 -8.92 4.04
CA ASN A 126 18.81 -9.08 4.58
C ASN A 126 18.43 -8.06 5.69
N ARG A 127 18.69 -6.78 5.43
CA ARG A 127 18.40 -5.69 6.38
C ARG A 127 17.64 -4.57 5.67
N GLY A 128 16.35 -4.46 5.97
CA GLY A 128 15.59 -3.20 6.06
C GLY A 128 15.48 -2.30 4.83
N THR A 129 16.08 -2.61 3.68
CA THR A 129 16.14 -1.69 2.53
C THR A 129 14.78 -1.39 1.92
N ALA A 130 13.86 -2.36 1.93
CA ALA A 130 12.48 -2.14 1.52
C ALA A 130 11.77 -1.14 2.45
N ALA A 131 11.88 -1.31 3.77
CA ALA A 131 11.29 -0.41 4.77
C ALA A 131 11.91 1.00 4.71
N ARG A 132 13.22 1.10 4.48
CA ARG A 132 13.92 2.38 4.33
C ARG A 132 13.51 3.11 3.04
N GLN A 133 13.37 2.39 1.93
CA GLN A 133 12.89 2.95 0.66
C GLN A 133 11.42 3.37 0.73
N ALA A 134 10.58 2.57 1.40
CA ALA A 134 9.18 2.89 1.69
C ALA A 134 9.08 4.16 2.54
N GLY A 135 9.85 4.27 3.62
CA GLY A 135 9.91 5.46 4.47
C GLY A 135 10.38 6.72 3.73
N GLU A 136 11.35 6.60 2.81
CA GLU A 136 11.75 7.72 1.95
C GLU A 136 10.67 8.15 0.94
N SER A 137 9.94 7.19 0.37
CA SER A 137 8.82 7.46 -0.54
C SER A 137 7.66 8.14 0.19
N PHE A 138 7.29 7.60 1.36
CA PHE A 138 6.23 8.13 2.21
C PHE A 138 6.51 9.57 2.66
N ARG A 139 7.77 9.90 2.98
CA ARG A 139 8.22 11.28 3.27
C ARG A 139 8.20 12.20 2.05
N GLY A 140 8.29 11.64 0.84
CA GLY A 140 8.25 12.37 -0.43
C GLY A 140 6.83 12.81 -0.81
N ASP A 141 5.83 11.99 -0.48
CA ASP A 141 4.44 12.25 -0.82
C ASP A 141 3.68 13.04 0.26
N ASN A 142 4.23 13.12 1.48
CA ASN A 142 3.65 13.85 2.60
C ASN A 142 4.45 15.10 3.00
N TRP A 143 3.87 15.96 3.84
CA TRP A 143 4.65 17.01 4.48
C TRP A 143 5.64 16.36 5.44
N SER A 144 6.90 16.80 5.38
CA SER A 144 7.94 16.22 6.22
C SER A 144 8.76 17.27 6.97
N ILE A 145 9.12 16.98 8.21
CA ILE A 145 10.08 17.79 8.96
C ILE A 145 11.47 17.40 8.47
N ALA A 146 12.15 18.38 7.89
CA ALA A 146 13.43 18.18 7.23
C ALA A 146 14.61 18.43 8.17
N LEU A 147 14.40 19.23 9.22
CA LEU A 147 15.37 19.52 10.27
C LEU A 147 14.59 20.03 11.49
N CYS A 148 14.91 19.51 12.67
CA CYS A 148 14.36 19.94 13.95
C CYS A 148 15.50 20.07 14.96
N HIS A 149 15.60 21.23 15.59
CA HIS A 149 16.51 21.49 16.69
C HIS A 149 15.76 22.14 17.83
N VAL A 150 15.88 21.54 19.01
CA VAL A 150 15.28 22.05 20.25
C VAL A 150 16.28 21.85 21.38
N ALA A 151 16.67 22.94 22.04
CA ALA A 151 17.58 22.91 23.18
C ALA A 151 16.90 22.48 24.49
N ASP A 152 15.65 22.93 24.76
CA ASP A 152 14.85 22.47 25.91
C ASP A 152 13.80 21.44 25.45
N PRO A 153 13.89 20.17 25.90
CA PRO A 153 12.92 19.12 25.57
C PRO A 153 11.44 19.50 25.81
N ARG A 154 11.17 20.43 26.74
CA ARG A 154 9.80 20.88 27.06
C ARG A 154 9.15 21.70 25.94
N ASP A 155 9.95 22.31 25.06
CA ASP A 155 9.45 23.15 23.97
C ASP A 155 9.04 22.36 22.72
N VAL A 156 9.34 21.06 22.68
CA VAL A 156 9.09 20.19 21.51
C VAL A 156 7.61 20.17 21.12
N GLU A 157 6.71 20.03 22.09
CA GLU A 157 5.27 19.92 21.82
C GLU A 157 4.70 21.22 21.23
N GLY A 158 5.03 22.36 21.84
CA GLY A 158 4.61 23.68 21.35
C GLY A 158 5.20 24.01 19.97
N LEU A 159 6.40 23.52 19.66
CA LEU A 159 7.04 23.70 18.36
C LEU A 159 6.41 22.80 17.28
N LEU A 160 6.03 21.57 17.62
CA LEU A 160 5.29 20.67 16.71
C LEU A 160 3.90 21.22 16.41
N GLU A 161 3.22 21.80 17.39
CA GLU A 161 1.95 22.51 17.19
C GLU A 161 2.06 23.66 16.20
N GLU A 162 3.13 24.44 16.32
CA GLU A 162 3.41 25.53 15.41
C GLU A 162 3.72 25.00 14.00
N ALA A 163 4.44 23.87 13.89
CA ALA A 163 4.70 23.20 12.62
C ALA A 163 3.42 22.68 11.95
N VAL A 164 2.48 22.11 12.72
CA VAL A 164 1.16 21.68 12.21
C VAL A 164 0.37 22.89 11.71
N ARG A 165 0.25 23.95 12.52
CA ARG A 165 -0.41 25.20 12.10
C ARG A 165 0.25 25.83 10.86
N LEU A 166 1.58 25.70 10.75
CA LEU A 166 2.30 26.16 9.57
C LEU A 166 1.94 25.34 8.33
N VAL A 167 1.89 24.01 8.43
CA VAL A 167 1.46 23.13 7.33
C VAL A 167 0.05 23.48 6.88
N ASP A 168 -0.86 23.78 7.79
CA ASP A 168 -2.24 24.20 7.45
C ASP A 168 -2.24 25.51 6.65
N ARG A 169 -1.50 26.53 7.12
CA ARG A 169 -1.35 27.81 6.40
C ARG A 169 -0.72 27.64 5.01
N LEU A 170 0.34 26.83 4.91
CA LEU A 170 1.04 26.60 3.66
C LEU A 170 0.23 25.73 2.70
N SER A 171 -0.60 24.81 3.20
CA SER A 171 -1.44 23.96 2.37
C SER A 171 -2.46 24.74 1.53
N ALA A 172 -2.86 25.94 1.95
CA ALA A 172 -3.67 26.84 1.13
C ALA A 172 -2.88 27.51 -0.03
N ARG A 173 -1.56 27.65 0.12
CA ARG A 173 -0.67 28.31 -0.86
C ARG A 173 -0.09 27.35 -1.89
N TYR A 174 0.05 26.08 -1.54
CA TYR A 174 0.48 25.01 -2.43
C TYR A 174 -0.76 24.27 -2.94
N GLU A 175 -0.93 24.10 -4.26
CA GLU A 175 -2.07 23.39 -4.89
C GLU A 175 -1.99 21.87 -4.60
N TYR A 176 -2.23 21.49 -3.35
CA TYR A 176 -2.17 20.12 -2.86
C TYR A 176 -3.20 19.96 -1.72
N GLY A 177 -4.10 18.96 -1.85
CA GLY A 177 -5.35 18.84 -1.08
C GLY A 177 -5.20 18.68 0.44
N ALA A 178 -6.14 19.22 1.21
CA ALA A 178 -6.10 19.51 2.66
C ALA A 178 -5.99 18.31 3.64
N ASP A 179 -5.97 17.07 3.17
CA ASP A 179 -5.92 15.88 4.03
C ASP A 179 -4.47 15.43 4.22
N LYS A 180 -3.75 15.96 5.21
CA LYS A 180 -2.28 15.82 5.23
C LYS A 180 -1.65 15.38 6.54
N VAL A 181 -0.82 14.35 6.40
CA VAL A 181 0.13 13.81 7.38
C VAL A 181 1.36 14.71 7.45
N LEU A 182 1.80 15.02 8.67
CA LEU A 182 3.12 15.58 8.93
C LEU A 182 4.02 14.46 9.46
N VAL A 183 5.09 14.19 8.73
CA VAL A 183 6.00 13.06 8.96
C VAL A 183 7.37 13.54 9.44
N PHE A 184 7.99 12.80 10.36
CA PHE A 184 9.31 13.09 10.89
C PHE A 184 10.26 11.88 10.73
N ALA A 185 11.51 12.17 10.37
CA ALA A 185 12.59 11.21 10.26
C ALA A 185 13.53 11.32 11.46
N PRO A 186 13.99 10.23 12.09
CA PRO A 186 14.98 10.28 13.17
C PRO A 186 16.24 11.06 12.79
N GLU A 187 16.69 10.91 11.55
CA GLU A 187 17.82 11.62 10.94
C GLU A 187 17.61 13.14 10.80
N ALA A 188 16.37 13.64 10.93
CA ALA A 188 16.05 15.06 10.90
C ALA A 188 16.24 15.75 12.26
N ALA A 189 16.40 14.99 13.35
CA ALA A 189 16.78 15.54 14.64
C ALA A 189 18.25 15.94 14.61
N SER A 190 18.54 17.18 14.98
CA SER A 190 19.93 17.67 15.05
C SER A 190 20.75 17.03 16.18
N THR A 191 20.10 16.59 17.25
CA THR A 191 20.74 16.03 18.44
C THR A 191 19.96 14.81 18.97
N PRO A 192 20.62 13.86 19.66
CA PRO A 192 19.94 12.73 20.28
C PRO A 192 18.89 13.15 21.33
N GLN A 193 19.13 14.26 22.02
CA GLN A 193 18.20 14.83 23.01
C GLN A 193 16.90 15.29 22.36
N THR A 194 16.98 15.97 21.20
CA THR A 194 15.79 16.34 20.43
C THR A 194 15.04 15.09 19.94
N LEU A 195 15.75 14.05 19.50
CA LEU A 195 15.13 12.80 19.05
C LEU A 195 14.38 12.06 20.17
N ASP A 196 14.97 11.97 21.36
CA ASP A 196 14.36 11.32 22.52
C ASP A 196 13.12 12.09 23.00
N ALA A 197 13.20 13.43 23.04
CA ALA A 197 12.07 14.29 23.37
C ALA A 197 10.91 14.14 22.35
N LEU A 198 11.22 13.99 21.06
CA LEU A 198 10.22 13.73 20.03
C LEU A 198 9.56 12.36 20.16
N ARG A 199 10.32 11.31 20.52
CA ARG A 199 9.77 9.96 20.75
C ARG A 199 8.84 9.89 21.96
N LYS A 200 9.06 10.73 22.97
CA LYS A 200 8.26 10.81 24.20
C LYS A 200 7.02 11.71 24.06
N CYS A 201 6.88 12.44 22.96
CA CYS A 201 5.76 13.34 22.73
C CYS A 201 4.47 12.55 22.44
N ALA A 202 3.40 12.82 23.19
CA ALA A 202 2.12 12.09 23.09
C ALA A 202 1.46 12.19 21.69
N ARG A 203 1.80 13.22 20.92
CA ARG A 203 1.28 13.47 19.57
C ARG A 203 2.05 12.74 18.47
N VAL A 204 3.14 12.08 18.83
CA VAL A 204 4.05 11.42 17.90
C VAL A 204 3.85 9.91 18.00
N ARG A 205 3.43 9.27 16.91
CA ARG A 205 3.41 7.81 16.80
C ARG A 205 4.64 7.33 16.04
N SER A 206 5.35 6.34 16.56
CA SER A 206 6.47 5.71 15.85
C SER A 206 5.99 4.58 14.95
N PHE A 207 6.45 4.57 13.71
CA PHE A 207 6.17 3.55 12.70
C PHE A 207 7.47 2.82 12.32
N GLY A 208 7.46 1.49 12.28
CA GLY A 208 8.64 0.66 11.92
C GLY A 208 9.60 0.33 13.08
N ALA A 209 10.52 -0.62 12.83
CA ALA A 209 11.47 -1.12 13.83
C ALA A 209 12.86 -0.47 13.70
N GLY A 210 13.43 -0.01 14.82
CA GLY A 210 14.82 0.48 14.91
C GLY A 210 15.06 1.91 14.41
N ASP A 211 16.27 2.17 13.89
CA ASP A 211 16.75 3.49 13.45
C ASP A 211 16.05 4.03 12.20
N ASP A 212 15.35 3.17 11.45
CA ASP A 212 14.55 3.55 10.26
C ASP A 212 13.11 3.97 10.62
N SER A 213 12.79 4.08 11.91
CA SER A 213 11.44 4.47 12.38
C SER A 213 10.98 5.80 11.76
N VAL A 214 9.72 5.89 11.35
CA VAL A 214 9.10 7.12 10.86
C VAL A 214 8.13 7.61 11.93
N LEU A 215 8.25 8.87 12.35
CA LEU A 215 7.42 9.45 13.40
C LEU A 215 6.26 10.25 12.77
N LEU A 216 5.02 9.85 13.05
CA LEU A 216 3.77 10.46 12.54
C LEU A 216 3.24 11.48 13.53
N VAL A 217 3.02 12.72 13.08
CA VAL A 217 2.48 13.83 13.89
C VAL A 217 0.98 14.08 13.61
N ARG A 218 0.43 13.54 12.51
CA ARG A 218 -0.99 13.66 12.10
C ARG A 218 -1.41 12.48 11.20
N GLU A 219 -2.59 11.90 11.40
CA GLU A 219 -3.09 10.74 10.64
C GLU A 219 -3.59 11.10 9.22
N PRO A 220 -3.45 10.20 8.22
CA PRO A 220 -3.82 10.46 6.82
C PRO A 220 -5.34 10.43 6.60
N GLY A 221 -5.85 11.40 5.83
CA GLY A 221 -7.23 11.36 5.30
C GLY A 221 -7.36 10.82 3.87
N ARG A 222 -6.25 10.73 3.12
CA ARG A 222 -6.23 10.14 1.77
C ARG A 222 -4.82 9.72 1.35
N ILE A 223 -4.74 8.64 0.58
CA ILE A 223 -3.51 8.12 -0.01
C ILE A 223 -3.08 9.06 -1.15
N PRO A 224 -1.83 9.57 -1.13
CA PRO A 224 -1.31 10.41 -2.22
C PRO A 224 -1.34 9.70 -3.57
N THR A 225 -1.72 10.44 -4.61
CA THR A 225 -1.48 10.03 -5.99
C THR A 225 -0.05 10.34 -6.39
N ALA A 226 0.58 9.39 -7.07
CA ALA A 226 1.98 9.44 -7.48
C ALA A 226 2.31 10.69 -8.32
N PRO A 227 3.48 11.33 -8.08
CA PRO A 227 3.90 12.37 -9.01
C PRO A 227 5.39 12.43 -9.37
N SER A 228 5.54 12.84 -10.62
CA SER A 228 6.65 13.44 -11.35
C SER A 228 7.85 12.55 -11.69
N PHE A 229 7.96 12.33 -13.00
CA PHE A 229 9.13 11.91 -13.74
C PHE A 229 10.43 12.43 -13.10
N ALA A 230 11.27 11.49 -12.67
CA ALA A 230 12.68 11.78 -12.45
C ALA A 230 13.33 12.04 -13.81
N PHE A 231 14.08 13.13 -13.92
CA PHE A 231 14.88 13.42 -15.10
C PHE A 231 16.00 12.37 -15.18
N ASN A 232 15.83 11.37 -16.04
CA ASN A 232 16.86 10.38 -16.32
C ASN A 232 17.76 10.92 -17.44
N GLY A 233 19.05 10.60 -17.48
CA GLY A 233 20.02 11.14 -18.46
C GLY A 233 19.73 10.83 -19.95
N VAL A 234 18.62 10.16 -20.25
CA VAL A 234 18.18 9.75 -21.59
C VAL A 234 17.97 10.94 -22.55
N PRO A 235 17.28 12.05 -22.18
CA PRO A 235 17.13 13.18 -23.10
C PRO A 235 18.47 13.83 -23.46
N LEU A 236 19.43 13.86 -22.52
CA LEU A 236 20.77 14.39 -22.77
C LEU A 236 21.57 13.49 -23.73
N LEU A 237 21.47 12.17 -23.55
CA LEU A 237 22.11 11.19 -24.43
C LEU A 237 21.54 11.28 -25.85
N LEU A 238 20.21 11.36 -25.99
CA LEU A 238 19.54 11.52 -27.28
C LEU A 238 19.89 12.86 -27.96
N LEU A 239 19.96 13.95 -27.19
CA LEU A 239 20.38 15.25 -27.69
C LEU A 239 21.84 15.23 -28.18
N ALA A 240 22.75 14.62 -27.41
CA ALA A 240 24.15 14.49 -27.78
C ALA A 240 24.33 13.64 -29.05
N SER A 241 23.57 12.55 -29.20
CA SER A 241 23.55 11.75 -30.43
C SER A 241 23.02 12.56 -31.61
N ALA A 242 21.96 13.35 -31.43
CA ALA A 242 21.43 14.20 -32.49
C ALA A 242 22.46 15.24 -32.96
N VAL A 243 23.12 15.94 -32.04
CA VAL A 243 24.18 16.92 -32.36
C VAL A 243 25.36 16.24 -33.07
N LEU A 244 25.77 15.04 -32.64
CA LEU A 244 26.82 14.27 -33.31
C LEU A 244 26.44 13.97 -34.78
N LEU A 245 25.22 13.48 -35.03
CA LEU A 245 24.74 13.18 -36.39
C LEU A 245 24.72 14.44 -37.26
N LEU A 246 24.29 15.58 -36.71
CA LEU A 246 24.28 16.87 -37.40
C LEU A 246 25.68 17.34 -37.78
N SER A 247 26.67 17.18 -36.89
CA SER A 247 28.08 17.53 -37.15
C SER A 247 28.73 16.61 -38.19
N ILE A 248 28.47 15.30 -38.11
CA ILE A 248 29.01 14.32 -39.07
C ILE A 248 28.41 14.52 -40.47
N ALA A 249 27.12 14.87 -40.57
CA ALA A 249 26.45 15.11 -41.84
C ALA A 249 27.16 16.20 -42.68
N GLN A 250 27.70 17.25 -42.05
CA GLN A 250 28.46 18.29 -42.75
C GLN A 250 29.78 17.75 -43.31
N GLY A 251 30.48 16.90 -42.55
CA GLY A 251 31.72 16.26 -42.99
C GLY A 251 31.50 15.32 -44.17
N VAL A 252 30.46 14.49 -44.10
CA VAL A 252 30.08 13.53 -45.16
C VAL A 252 29.78 14.25 -46.47
N VAL A 253 29.01 15.34 -46.44
CA VAL A 253 28.73 16.13 -47.67
C VAL A 253 30.03 16.64 -48.31
N GLY A 254 30.94 17.20 -47.51
CA GLY A 254 32.22 17.71 -48.02
C GLY A 254 33.08 16.61 -48.65
N TRP A 255 33.23 15.47 -47.98
CA TRP A 255 34.06 14.37 -48.48
C TRP A 255 33.48 13.71 -49.73
N GLU A 256 32.16 13.55 -49.80
CA GLU A 256 31.51 12.94 -50.97
C GLU A 256 31.51 13.88 -52.18
N LEU A 257 31.38 15.20 -51.98
CA LEU A 257 31.52 16.20 -53.05
C LEU A 257 32.96 16.32 -53.56
N GLU A 258 33.96 16.24 -52.67
CA GLU A 258 35.38 16.25 -53.06
C GLU A 258 35.76 15.00 -53.87
N ALA A 259 35.16 13.85 -53.58
CA ALA A 259 35.44 12.59 -54.27
C ALA A 259 34.72 12.46 -55.62
N CYS A 260 33.55 13.08 -55.79
CA CYS A 260 32.81 13.11 -57.04
C CYS A 260 32.88 14.50 -57.67
N ALA A 261 33.80 14.71 -58.61
CA ALA A 261 34.09 16.01 -59.19
C ALA A 261 32.89 16.81 -59.76
N THR A 262 31.74 16.19 -60.12
CA THR A 262 30.52 16.93 -60.52
C THR A 262 29.16 16.26 -60.21
N VAL A 263 28.99 14.93 -60.27
CA VAL A 263 27.71 14.25 -59.91
C VAL A 263 27.96 12.83 -59.37
N CYS A 264 27.70 12.55 -58.08
CA CYS A 264 27.58 11.17 -57.60
C CYS A 264 26.15 10.65 -57.86
N THR A 265 25.99 9.58 -58.63
CA THR A 265 24.72 8.85 -58.72
C THR A 265 24.54 7.98 -57.47
N GLY A 266 23.74 8.45 -56.50
CA GLY A 266 23.31 7.65 -55.34
C GLY A 266 24.05 7.87 -54.01
N GLY A 267 25.02 8.80 -53.96
CA GLY A 267 25.73 9.17 -52.73
C GLY A 267 25.06 10.30 -51.93
N PRO A 268 25.35 10.43 -50.61
CA PRO A 268 24.78 11.49 -49.77
C PRO A 268 25.45 12.86 -49.99
N THR A 269 25.16 13.51 -51.12
CA THR A 269 25.81 14.77 -51.54
C THR A 269 25.13 16.05 -51.06
N SER A 270 23.92 15.96 -50.48
CA SER A 270 23.25 17.09 -49.82
C SER A 270 23.16 16.87 -48.31
N TYR A 271 23.09 17.95 -47.53
CA TYR A 271 23.02 17.86 -46.07
C TYR A 271 21.84 17.01 -45.59
N GLY A 272 20.66 17.18 -46.20
CA GLY A 272 19.48 16.37 -45.90
C GLY A 272 19.68 14.89 -46.23
N ALA A 273 20.31 14.58 -47.37
CA ALA A 273 20.60 13.21 -47.77
C ALA A 273 21.65 12.55 -46.85
N ALA A 274 22.70 13.28 -46.47
CA ALA A 274 23.72 12.82 -45.53
C ALA A 274 23.15 12.59 -44.13
N LEU A 275 22.31 13.50 -43.63
CA LEU A 275 21.67 13.34 -42.32
C LEU A 275 20.71 12.14 -42.31
N PHE A 276 19.90 11.97 -43.36
CA PHE A 276 19.01 10.83 -43.50
C PHE A 276 19.80 9.51 -43.58
N TRP A 277 20.87 9.49 -44.37
CA TRP A 277 21.77 8.34 -44.50
C TRP A 277 22.41 7.96 -43.16
N LEU A 278 22.97 8.94 -42.43
CA LEU A 278 23.53 8.72 -41.09
C LEU A 278 22.47 8.24 -40.09
N PHE A 279 21.29 8.84 -40.05
CA PHE A 279 20.22 8.40 -39.15
C PHE A 279 19.82 6.93 -39.38
N ARG A 280 19.78 6.47 -40.64
CA ARG A 280 19.46 5.08 -40.97
C ARG A 280 20.53 4.09 -40.49
N TYR A 281 21.80 4.43 -40.65
CA TYR A 281 22.91 3.64 -40.10
C TYR A 281 22.92 3.66 -38.57
N TYR A 282 22.44 4.72 -37.94
CA TYR A 282 22.31 4.81 -36.49
C TYR A 282 21.21 3.89 -35.91
N VAL A 283 20.12 3.61 -36.65
CA VAL A 283 18.95 2.86 -36.12
C VAL A 283 18.83 1.42 -36.62
N VAL A 284 19.04 1.15 -37.91
CA VAL A 284 18.63 -0.13 -38.55
C VAL A 284 19.77 -0.86 -39.29
N VAL A 285 20.86 -0.15 -39.63
CA VAL A 285 21.94 -0.55 -40.56
C VAL A 285 21.52 -0.51 -42.04
N GLY A 286 22.18 0.35 -42.82
CA GLY A 286 22.21 0.29 -44.29
C GLY A 286 20.99 0.82 -45.06
N ILE A 287 21.23 1.23 -46.31
CA ILE A 287 20.24 1.41 -47.36
C ILE A 287 20.71 0.55 -48.54
N PRO A 288 19.87 -0.35 -49.11
CA PRO A 288 20.21 -1.01 -50.37
C PRO A 288 20.39 0.05 -51.47
N GLY A 289 21.61 0.17 -52.01
CA GLY A 289 21.91 1.03 -53.17
C GLY A 289 22.50 2.43 -52.88
N ALA A 290 22.73 2.82 -51.63
CA ALA A 290 23.43 4.08 -51.29
C ALA A 290 24.79 3.78 -50.63
N ALA A 291 25.78 3.44 -51.45
CA ALA A 291 27.16 3.22 -51.01
C ALA A 291 27.94 4.55 -51.03
N PRO A 292 28.54 4.99 -49.92
CA PRO A 292 29.42 6.15 -49.93
C PRO A 292 30.64 5.89 -50.83
N ALA A 293 31.08 6.91 -51.54
CA ALA A 293 32.23 6.84 -52.44
C ALA A 293 33.57 6.88 -51.67
N THR A 294 33.58 7.46 -50.46
CA THR A 294 34.81 7.65 -49.68
C THR A 294 34.99 6.63 -48.56
N PHE A 295 36.25 6.20 -48.35
CA PHE A 295 36.64 5.35 -47.22
C PHE A 295 36.29 5.96 -45.85
N ARG A 296 36.34 7.30 -45.75
CA ARG A 296 35.98 8.06 -44.53
C ARG A 296 34.50 7.90 -44.20
N SER A 297 33.61 8.13 -45.17
CA SER A 297 32.17 7.94 -44.99
C SER A 297 31.82 6.48 -44.70
N THR A 298 32.44 5.51 -45.40
CA THR A 298 32.26 4.07 -45.15
C THR A 298 32.62 3.69 -43.70
N SER A 299 33.75 4.20 -43.21
CA SER A 299 34.21 3.92 -41.84
C SER A 299 33.23 4.47 -40.79
N ILE A 300 32.69 5.68 -40.99
CA ILE A 300 31.67 6.26 -40.12
C ILE A 300 30.37 5.45 -40.16
N ALA A 301 29.92 5.04 -41.35
CA ALA A 301 28.75 4.19 -41.50
C ALA A 301 28.88 2.86 -40.75
N LEU A 302 30.08 2.28 -40.70
CA LEU A 302 30.35 1.04 -39.97
C LEU A 302 30.28 1.23 -38.45
N MET A 303 30.71 2.39 -37.94
CA MET A 303 30.76 2.67 -36.49
C MET A 303 29.43 3.15 -35.91
N LEU A 304 28.58 3.80 -36.71
CA LEU A 304 27.31 4.38 -36.26
C LEU A 304 26.31 3.36 -35.65
N PRO A 305 26.14 2.13 -36.21
CA PRO A 305 25.30 1.10 -35.62
C PRO A 305 25.73 0.72 -34.20
N PHE A 306 27.05 0.68 -33.93
CA PHE A 306 27.57 0.38 -32.61
C PHE A 306 27.19 1.46 -31.60
N LEU A 307 27.31 2.74 -31.99
CA LEU A 307 26.87 3.85 -31.16
C LEU A 307 25.35 3.82 -30.92
N GLY A 308 24.56 3.55 -31.95
CA GLY A 308 23.11 3.40 -31.86
C GLY A 308 22.70 2.27 -30.90
N ALA A 309 23.38 1.12 -30.98
CA ALA A 309 23.17 0.00 -30.07
C ALA A 309 23.51 0.35 -28.61
N VAL A 310 24.61 1.05 -28.36
CA VAL A 310 24.99 1.52 -27.00
C VAL A 310 23.91 2.46 -26.44
N VAL A 311 23.40 3.40 -27.24
CA VAL A 311 22.34 4.31 -26.80
C VAL A 311 21.03 3.55 -26.55
N LEU A 312 20.66 2.61 -27.42
CA LEU A 312 19.47 1.78 -27.26
C LEU A 312 19.53 0.94 -25.97
N VAL A 313 20.67 0.30 -25.68
CA VAL A 313 20.86 -0.48 -24.44
C VAL A 313 20.71 0.41 -23.21
N ASN A 314 21.28 1.61 -23.21
CA ASN A 314 21.12 2.57 -22.11
C ASN A 314 19.66 3.01 -21.92
N VAL A 315 18.94 3.32 -23.02
CA VAL A 315 17.51 3.69 -22.99
C VAL A 315 16.66 2.54 -22.46
N VAL A 316 16.84 1.32 -22.96
CA VAL A 316 16.09 0.13 -22.54
C VAL A 316 16.35 -0.19 -21.07
N THR A 317 17.61 -0.08 -20.62
CA THR A 317 18.00 -0.35 -19.23
C THR A 317 17.31 0.64 -18.28
N VAL A 318 17.34 1.93 -18.61
CA VAL A 318 16.65 2.96 -17.83
C VAL A 318 15.13 2.80 -17.88
N ALA A 319 14.55 2.45 -19.03
CA ALA A 319 13.11 2.25 -19.17
C ALA A 319 12.63 1.05 -18.33
N ARG A 320 13.36 -0.08 -18.39
CA ARG A 320 13.10 -1.27 -17.55
C ARG A 320 13.20 -0.93 -16.07
N GLU A 321 14.25 -0.22 -15.67
CA GLU A 321 14.46 0.18 -14.27
C GLU A 321 13.36 1.13 -13.77
N THR A 322 12.92 2.06 -14.62
CA THR A 322 11.85 3.00 -14.29
C THR A 322 10.51 2.28 -14.18
N MET A 323 10.23 1.32 -15.07
CA MET A 323 9.04 0.48 -15.02
C MET A 323 9.03 -0.45 -13.82
N ARG A 324 10.16 -1.08 -13.48
CA ARG A 324 10.29 -1.90 -12.27
C ARG A 324 10.00 -1.07 -11.02
N LYS A 325 10.63 0.11 -10.91
CA LYS A 325 10.35 1.06 -9.81
C LYS A 325 8.90 1.49 -9.76
N ALA A 326 8.23 1.68 -10.91
CA ALA A 326 6.81 2.02 -10.93
C ALA A 326 5.92 0.88 -10.41
N ARG A 327 6.23 -0.36 -10.76
CA ARG A 327 5.53 -1.56 -10.27
C ARG A 327 5.78 -1.81 -8.79
N GLU A 328 7.05 -1.80 -8.37
CA GLU A 328 7.41 -1.94 -6.95
C GLU A 328 6.81 -0.82 -6.09
N ARG A 329 6.70 0.41 -6.60
CA ARG A 329 5.98 1.51 -5.93
C ARG A 329 4.49 1.23 -5.80
N GLN A 330 3.88 0.62 -6.81
CA GLN A 330 2.46 0.27 -6.79
C GLN A 330 2.20 -0.87 -5.81
N ASP A 331 3.04 -1.91 -5.81
CA ASP A 331 2.91 -3.07 -4.93
C ASP A 331 3.24 -2.73 -3.47
N ALA A 332 4.26 -1.89 -3.23
CA ALA A 332 4.57 -1.39 -1.88
C ALA A 332 3.48 -0.44 -1.36
N LEU A 333 2.93 0.44 -2.20
CA LEU A 333 1.80 1.29 -1.83
C LEU A 333 0.55 0.45 -1.52
N LEU A 334 0.28 -0.60 -2.31
CA LEU A 334 -0.84 -1.52 -2.05
C LEU A 334 -0.62 -2.36 -0.79
N ALA A 335 0.60 -2.82 -0.52
CA ALA A 335 0.93 -3.62 0.67
C ALA A 335 0.98 -2.79 1.97
N GLU A 336 1.41 -1.53 1.90
CA GLU A 336 1.52 -0.65 3.07
C GLU A 336 0.19 0.05 3.38
N VAL A 337 -0.62 0.35 2.35
CA VAL A 337 -2.03 0.76 2.53
C VAL A 337 -2.89 -0.41 3.03
N SER A 338 -2.64 -1.64 2.57
CA SER A 338 -3.41 -2.79 3.05
C SER A 338 -3.06 -3.17 4.49
N LYS A 339 -1.80 -3.03 4.94
CA LYS A 339 -1.42 -3.45 6.30
C LYS A 339 -2.04 -2.61 7.43
N ASP A 340 -2.22 -1.31 7.25
CA ASP A 340 -2.75 -0.42 8.31
C ASP A 340 -4.19 0.09 8.08
N THR A 341 -4.80 -0.19 6.92
CA THR A 341 -6.24 0.09 6.68
C THR A 341 -7.10 -1.17 6.59
N THR A 342 -6.51 -2.37 6.70
CA THR A 342 -7.31 -3.60 6.76
C THR A 342 -8.10 -3.58 8.05
N THR A 343 -9.39 -3.31 7.93
CA THR A 343 -10.36 -3.76 8.91
C THR A 343 -10.80 -5.15 8.49
N SER A 344 -10.75 -6.12 9.40
CA SER A 344 -11.41 -7.40 9.12
C SER A 344 -12.92 -7.20 9.08
N THR A 345 -13.59 -7.73 8.07
CA THR A 345 -15.05 -7.65 7.96
C THR A 345 -15.66 -8.86 8.65
N VAL A 346 -16.40 -8.63 9.74
CA VAL A 346 -17.07 -9.66 10.53
C VAL A 346 -18.56 -9.59 10.25
N LEU A 347 -19.11 -10.65 9.66
CA LEU A 347 -20.55 -10.80 9.45
C LEU A 347 -21.17 -11.56 10.64
N VAL A 348 -22.02 -10.89 11.39
CA VAL A 348 -22.82 -11.48 12.47
C VAL A 348 -24.19 -11.84 11.93
N LEU A 349 -24.57 -13.09 12.13
CA LEU A 349 -25.88 -13.63 11.80
C LEU A 349 -26.67 -13.89 13.07
N VAL A 350 -27.93 -13.47 13.06
CA VAL A 350 -28.93 -13.70 14.11
C VAL A 350 -30.21 -14.22 13.46
N ALA A 351 -31.02 -15.01 14.15
CA ALA A 351 -32.23 -15.61 13.61
C ALA A 351 -33.51 -14.85 14.00
N ASN A 352 -33.53 -14.14 15.13
CA ASN A 352 -34.71 -13.43 15.61
C ASN A 352 -34.44 -11.99 16.09
N ALA A 353 -35.52 -11.26 16.35
CA ALA A 353 -35.45 -9.86 16.77
C ALA A 353 -34.82 -9.68 18.17
N THR A 354 -35.03 -10.63 19.09
CA THR A 354 -34.44 -10.60 20.44
C THR A 354 -32.91 -10.67 20.37
N GLU A 355 -32.38 -11.55 19.53
CA GLU A 355 -30.95 -11.71 19.26
C GLU A 355 -30.36 -10.48 18.56
N ARG A 356 -31.04 -9.98 17.52
CA ARG A 356 -30.65 -8.75 16.82
C ARG A 356 -30.55 -7.58 17.79
N ASP A 357 -31.58 -7.37 18.60
CA ASP A 357 -31.63 -6.26 19.54
C ASP A 357 -30.57 -6.39 20.63
N ALA A 358 -30.22 -7.62 21.04
CA ALA A 358 -29.12 -7.86 21.96
C ALA A 358 -27.77 -7.42 21.36
N VAL A 359 -27.47 -7.83 20.12
CA VAL A 359 -26.23 -7.43 19.43
C VAL A 359 -26.15 -5.91 19.25
N VAL A 360 -27.22 -5.28 18.79
CA VAL A 360 -27.27 -3.82 18.61
C VAL A 360 -27.08 -3.08 19.94
N ARG A 361 -27.68 -3.58 21.04
CA ARG A 361 -27.51 -2.98 22.37
C ARG A 361 -26.09 -3.14 22.90
N ALA A 362 -25.47 -4.30 22.71
CA ALA A 362 -24.12 -4.58 23.18
C ALA A 362 -23.12 -3.59 22.56
N VAL A 363 -23.14 -3.42 21.24
CA VAL A 363 -22.22 -2.51 20.53
C VAL A 363 -22.42 -1.05 20.95
N GLY A 364 -23.66 -0.67 21.29
CA GLY A 364 -24.02 0.66 21.77
C GLY A 364 -24.70 1.52 20.70
N ARG A 365 -25.19 2.71 21.10
CA ARG A 365 -25.99 3.63 20.26
C ARG A 365 -25.15 4.43 19.24
N GLY A 366 -24.24 3.77 18.55
CA GLY A 366 -23.63 4.33 17.34
C GLY A 366 -24.69 4.54 16.25
N GLU A 367 -24.38 5.36 15.25
CA GLU A 367 -25.26 5.59 14.10
C GLU A 367 -25.32 4.31 13.24
N VAL A 368 -26.30 3.44 13.51
CA VAL A 368 -26.48 2.19 12.76
C VAL A 368 -26.85 2.51 11.31
N THR A 369 -25.94 2.20 10.39
CA THR A 369 -26.15 2.45 8.96
C THR A 369 -26.80 1.23 8.31
N ARG A 370 -27.90 1.45 7.57
CA ARG A 370 -28.57 0.37 6.85
C ARG A 370 -27.97 0.22 5.45
N LEU A 371 -27.31 -0.89 5.21
CA LEU A 371 -26.84 -1.31 3.90
C LEU A 371 -27.91 -2.19 3.26
N ARG A 372 -28.37 -1.80 2.07
CA ARG A 372 -29.31 -2.60 1.29
C ARG A 372 -28.52 -3.39 0.26
N THR A 373 -28.54 -4.71 0.38
CA THR A 373 -28.03 -5.59 -0.67
C THR A 373 -29.15 -5.97 -1.63
N HIS A 374 -28.90 -6.86 -2.61
CA HIS A 374 -29.94 -7.20 -3.59
C HIS A 374 -31.17 -7.85 -2.97
N HIS A 375 -30.96 -8.66 -1.94
CA HIS A 375 -32.02 -9.48 -1.33
C HIS A 375 -32.14 -9.34 0.18
N HIS A 376 -31.16 -8.70 0.86
CA HIS A 376 -31.13 -8.57 2.31
C HIS A 376 -30.81 -7.14 2.76
N THR A 377 -31.29 -6.79 3.96
CA THR A 377 -30.86 -5.56 4.65
C THR A 377 -29.86 -5.94 5.73
N VAL A 378 -28.71 -5.30 5.69
CA VAL A 378 -27.58 -5.50 6.60
C VAL A 378 -27.38 -4.22 7.39
N PHE A 379 -27.11 -4.34 8.68
CA PHE A 379 -26.85 -3.23 9.57
C PHE A 379 -25.34 -3.11 9.80
N ASP A 380 -24.74 -2.03 9.34
CA ASP A 380 -23.36 -1.69 9.68
C ASP A 380 -23.34 -1.06 11.07
N LEU A 381 -22.71 -1.78 12.00
CA LEU A 381 -22.59 -1.39 13.40
C LEU A 381 -21.28 -0.62 13.67
N GLY A 382 -20.50 -0.32 12.63
CA GLY A 382 -19.23 0.39 12.73
C GLY A 382 -18.04 -0.54 12.96
N VAL A 383 -16.94 0.06 13.42
CA VAL A 383 -15.68 -0.64 13.67
C VAL A 383 -15.43 -0.74 15.17
N VAL A 384 -15.15 -1.95 15.66
CA VAL A 384 -14.71 -2.23 17.03
C VAL A 384 -13.29 -2.79 16.95
N SER A 385 -12.32 -2.17 17.63
CA SER A 385 -10.89 -2.40 17.40
C SER A 385 -10.51 -2.18 15.92
N ARG A 386 -10.14 -3.23 15.18
CA ARG A 386 -9.90 -3.21 13.73
C ARG A 386 -10.85 -4.16 12.99
N ALA A 387 -12.01 -4.47 13.58
CA ALA A 387 -13.04 -5.31 12.97
C ALA A 387 -14.30 -4.49 12.63
N ARG A 388 -14.66 -4.42 11.34
CA ARG A 388 -15.92 -3.84 10.87
C ARG A 388 -17.04 -4.85 11.05
N LEU A 389 -18.08 -4.47 11.79
CA LEU A 389 -19.16 -5.37 12.18
C LEU A 389 -20.40 -5.15 11.32
N LEU A 390 -20.77 -6.17 10.56
CA LEU A 390 -21.99 -6.20 9.76
C LEU A 390 -22.97 -7.19 10.38
N LEU A 391 -24.17 -6.73 10.72
CA LEU A 391 -25.22 -7.57 11.31
C LEU A 391 -26.32 -7.85 10.28
N ALA A 392 -26.67 -9.11 10.09
CA ALA A 392 -27.81 -9.52 9.28
C ALA A 392 -28.70 -10.51 10.04
N GLN A 393 -30.00 -10.42 9.78
CA GLN A 393 -30.99 -11.34 10.35
C GLN A 393 -31.40 -12.36 9.29
N THR A 394 -31.35 -13.65 9.64
CA THR A 394 -31.87 -14.76 8.85
C THR A 394 -33.24 -15.17 9.39
N GLU A 395 -34.02 -15.92 8.60
CA GLU A 395 -35.12 -16.72 9.12
C GLU A 395 -34.54 -17.93 9.89
N GLN A 396 -35.33 -18.46 10.82
CA GLN A 396 -34.97 -19.67 11.56
C GLN A 396 -34.93 -20.90 10.64
N GLY A 397 -34.01 -21.82 10.92
CA GLY A 397 -33.83 -23.03 10.12
C GLY A 397 -32.84 -22.87 8.95
N VAL A 398 -32.81 -23.88 8.06
CA VAL A 398 -31.84 -23.95 6.94
C VAL A 398 -32.45 -24.07 5.54
N ASP A 399 -33.75 -24.35 5.43
CA ASP A 399 -34.38 -24.79 4.17
C ASP A 399 -35.18 -23.69 3.44
N ALA A 400 -35.67 -22.67 4.15
CA ALA A 400 -36.49 -21.61 3.56
C ALA A 400 -35.66 -20.61 2.73
N GLN A 401 -36.33 -19.79 1.91
CA GLN A 401 -35.65 -18.80 1.07
C GLN A 401 -34.87 -17.75 1.88
N GLY A 402 -35.38 -17.35 3.05
CA GLY A 402 -34.69 -16.46 3.98
C GLY A 402 -33.91 -17.19 5.08
N ALA A 403 -33.84 -18.53 5.04
CA ALA A 403 -33.16 -19.32 6.05
C ALA A 403 -31.64 -19.17 6.01
N ALA A 404 -30.98 -19.65 7.06
CA ALA A 404 -29.56 -19.43 7.28
C ALA A 404 -28.66 -19.80 6.08
N THR A 405 -28.96 -20.89 5.36
CA THR A 405 -28.14 -21.34 4.23
C THR A 405 -28.04 -20.32 3.10
N LEU A 406 -29.18 -19.91 2.54
CA LEU A 406 -29.21 -19.04 1.35
C LEU A 406 -28.87 -17.59 1.70
N THR A 407 -29.28 -17.12 2.87
CA THR A 407 -28.90 -15.79 3.36
C THR A 407 -27.40 -15.69 3.57
N THR A 408 -26.78 -16.68 4.23
CA THR A 408 -25.33 -16.68 4.44
C THR A 408 -24.56 -16.74 3.11
N ASP A 409 -24.97 -17.64 2.20
CA ASP A 409 -24.34 -17.81 0.89
C ASP A 409 -24.43 -16.53 0.03
N THR A 410 -25.54 -15.80 0.11
CA THR A 410 -25.73 -14.52 -0.57
C THR A 410 -24.89 -13.41 0.04
N LEU A 411 -24.92 -13.27 1.37
CA LEU A 411 -24.17 -12.23 2.08
C LEU A 411 -22.66 -12.42 1.97
N ILE A 412 -22.16 -13.66 1.97
CA ILE A 412 -20.73 -13.91 1.73
C ILE A 412 -20.30 -13.43 0.34
N ARG A 413 -21.11 -13.69 -0.69
CA ARG A 413 -20.80 -13.22 -2.06
C ARG A 413 -20.82 -11.71 -2.19
N GLU A 414 -21.77 -11.05 -1.54
CA GLU A 414 -21.97 -9.59 -1.68
C GLU A 414 -21.03 -8.78 -0.79
N LEU A 415 -20.68 -9.28 0.40
CA LEU A 415 -19.94 -8.54 1.42
C LEU A 415 -18.50 -9.03 1.61
N THR A 416 -18.17 -10.23 1.12
CA THR A 416 -16.84 -10.87 1.25
C THR A 416 -16.27 -10.79 2.67
N PRO A 417 -16.96 -11.29 3.70
CA PRO A 417 -16.50 -11.22 5.09
C PRO A 417 -15.29 -12.15 5.34
N ASP A 418 -14.42 -11.75 6.26
CA ASP A 418 -13.31 -12.57 6.75
C ASP A 418 -13.77 -13.65 7.74
N PHE A 419 -14.81 -13.31 8.51
CA PHE A 419 -15.40 -14.18 9.53
C PHE A 419 -16.93 -14.10 9.50
N VAL A 420 -17.58 -15.24 9.74
CA VAL A 420 -19.02 -15.32 9.98
C VAL A 420 -19.28 -15.83 11.39
N LEU A 421 -20.03 -15.07 12.19
CA LEU A 421 -20.37 -15.45 13.56
C LEU A 421 -21.87 -15.63 13.68
N LEU A 422 -22.29 -16.84 14.02
CA LEU A 422 -23.70 -17.12 14.31
C LEU A 422 -23.96 -16.85 15.79
N VAL A 423 -24.57 -15.72 16.10
CA VAL A 423 -24.79 -15.26 17.47
C VAL A 423 -26.27 -15.36 17.82
N GLY A 424 -26.59 -15.88 18.99
CA GLY A 424 -27.99 -15.97 19.37
C GLY A 424 -28.25 -16.87 20.58
N ILE A 425 -29.37 -17.58 20.55
CA ILE A 425 -29.79 -18.49 21.61
C ILE A 425 -29.77 -19.95 21.16
N CYS A 426 -29.63 -20.85 22.12
CA CYS A 426 -29.75 -22.29 21.94
C CYS A 426 -30.49 -22.90 23.14
N TYR A 427 -30.80 -24.19 23.04
CA TYR A 427 -31.15 -24.98 24.22
C TYR A 427 -29.93 -25.72 24.74
N GLY A 428 -29.84 -25.88 26.06
CA GLY A 428 -28.80 -26.64 26.73
C GLY A 428 -29.19 -28.11 26.79
N LEU A 429 -28.19 -29.00 26.79
CA LEU A 429 -28.40 -30.44 26.95
C LEU A 429 -27.94 -30.95 28.32
N ARG A 430 -27.07 -30.21 29.02
CA ARG A 430 -26.40 -30.65 30.25
C ARG A 430 -26.85 -29.83 31.47
N GLU A 431 -28.12 -29.95 31.82
CA GLU A 431 -28.78 -29.19 32.90
C GLU A 431 -28.10 -29.22 34.27
N ARG A 432 -27.34 -30.28 34.57
CA ARG A 432 -26.58 -30.39 35.84
C ARG A 432 -25.26 -29.63 35.83
N GLU A 433 -24.71 -29.36 34.65
CA GLU A 433 -23.39 -28.73 34.44
C GLU A 433 -23.54 -27.28 33.94
N GLN A 434 -24.66 -26.99 33.28
CA GLN A 434 -24.98 -25.70 32.65
C GLN A 434 -26.06 -24.96 33.43
N HIS A 435 -26.24 -23.68 33.12
CA HIS A 435 -27.32 -22.84 33.66
C HIS A 435 -27.95 -22.00 32.54
N LEU A 436 -29.21 -21.58 32.75
CA LEU A 436 -29.88 -20.67 31.83
C LEU A 436 -29.14 -19.32 31.79
N GLY A 437 -28.94 -18.79 30.58
CA GLY A 437 -28.05 -17.66 30.31
C GLY A 437 -26.57 -18.02 30.19
N GLY A 438 -26.19 -19.27 30.45
CA GLY A 438 -24.83 -19.77 30.21
C GLY A 438 -24.46 -19.70 28.72
N LEU A 439 -23.17 -19.68 28.42
CA LEU A 439 -22.65 -19.55 27.06
C LEU A 439 -22.22 -20.91 26.50
N VAL A 440 -22.56 -21.16 25.24
CA VAL A 440 -22.12 -22.31 24.45
C VAL A 440 -21.41 -21.80 23.21
N ILE A 441 -20.15 -22.20 23.03
CA ILE A 441 -19.35 -21.87 21.85
C ILE A 441 -19.05 -23.16 21.11
N SER A 442 -19.39 -23.21 19.81
CA SER A 442 -19.23 -24.43 19.03
C SER A 442 -17.75 -24.72 18.75
N SER A 443 -17.15 -25.67 19.48
CA SER A 443 -15.85 -26.24 19.10
C SER A 443 -16.00 -27.27 17.97
N ARG A 444 -17.13 -27.97 17.98
CA ARG A 444 -17.61 -28.85 16.91
C ARG A 444 -19.09 -28.61 16.67
N MET A 445 -19.59 -28.92 15.48
CA MET A 445 -21.01 -28.92 15.15
C MET A 445 -21.39 -30.23 14.46
N ARG A 446 -22.55 -30.79 14.82
CA ARG A 446 -23.14 -31.95 14.15
C ARG A 446 -24.44 -31.57 13.45
N ALA A 447 -24.50 -31.78 12.15
CA ALA A 447 -25.75 -31.66 11.39
C ALA A 447 -26.58 -32.95 11.55
N LEU A 448 -27.80 -32.83 12.08
CA LEU A 448 -28.67 -33.98 12.36
C LEU A 448 -29.83 -34.17 11.37
N ASN A 449 -29.97 -33.28 10.38
CA ASN A 449 -31.04 -33.37 9.38
C ASN A 449 -30.87 -34.58 8.44
N TRP A 450 -29.63 -34.86 8.01
CA TRP A 450 -29.37 -36.03 7.17
C TRP A 450 -29.11 -37.26 8.03
N ARG A 451 -30.14 -38.10 8.17
CA ARG A 451 -30.07 -39.33 8.94
C ARG A 451 -30.93 -40.42 8.30
N LYS A 452 -30.62 -41.67 8.65
CA LYS A 452 -31.43 -42.84 8.30
C LYS A 452 -32.11 -43.35 9.55
N GLU A 453 -33.44 -43.32 9.55
CA GLU A 453 -34.25 -43.95 10.58
C GLU A 453 -34.39 -45.46 10.28
N LEU A 454 -34.10 -46.29 11.27
CA LEU A 454 -34.37 -47.73 11.28
C LEU A 454 -35.37 -48.03 12.41
N PRO A 455 -36.04 -49.20 12.39
CA PRO A 455 -36.99 -49.55 13.45
C PRO A 455 -36.39 -49.56 14.88
N ASP A 456 -35.09 -49.82 15.00
CA ASP A 456 -34.37 -49.99 16.26
C ASP A 456 -33.40 -48.85 16.59
N ARG A 457 -32.99 -48.04 15.60
CA ARG A 457 -31.98 -46.98 15.81
C ARG A 457 -31.98 -45.91 14.73
N THR A 458 -31.45 -44.75 15.08
CA THR A 458 -31.18 -43.66 14.14
C THR A 458 -29.69 -43.68 13.76
N VAL A 459 -29.40 -43.63 12.46
CA VAL A 459 -28.01 -43.52 11.96
C VAL A 459 -27.80 -42.15 11.35
N VAL A 460 -27.02 -41.30 12.02
CA VAL A 460 -26.64 -39.97 11.52
C VAL A 460 -25.69 -40.09 10.35
N ARG A 461 -25.99 -39.38 9.27
CA ARG A 461 -25.14 -39.26 8.07
C ARG A 461 -24.65 -37.84 7.84
N GLY A 462 -25.23 -36.86 8.54
CA GLY A 462 -24.80 -35.49 8.51
C GLY A 462 -23.39 -35.31 9.07
N GLU A 463 -22.76 -34.23 8.64
CA GLU A 463 -21.35 -33.96 8.90
C GLU A 463 -21.10 -33.64 10.38
N LEU A 464 -19.96 -34.11 10.88
CA LEU A 464 -19.35 -33.65 12.12
C LEU A 464 -18.20 -32.73 11.76
N VAL A 465 -18.37 -31.44 12.05
CA VAL A 465 -17.44 -30.41 11.61
C VAL A 465 -16.75 -29.79 12.81
N THR A 466 -15.46 -29.49 12.65
CA THR A 466 -14.68 -28.78 13.67
C THR A 466 -14.64 -27.30 13.30
N ALA A 467 -14.78 -26.42 14.29
CA ALA A 467 -14.67 -24.99 14.06
C ALA A 467 -13.27 -24.62 13.54
N GLY A 468 -13.18 -23.50 12.81
CA GLY A 468 -11.90 -23.00 12.30
C GLY A 468 -10.92 -22.75 13.45
N VAL A 469 -9.68 -23.25 13.31
CA VAL A 469 -8.65 -23.19 14.37
C VAL A 469 -8.44 -21.77 14.85
N ARG A 470 -8.39 -20.80 13.92
CA ARG A 470 -8.16 -19.39 14.22
C ARG A 470 -9.27 -18.80 15.09
N VAL A 471 -10.52 -18.85 14.63
CA VAL A 471 -11.64 -18.23 15.37
C VAL A 471 -11.89 -18.94 16.71
N LEU A 472 -11.73 -20.26 16.78
CA LEU A 472 -11.88 -21.02 18.03
C LEU A 472 -10.78 -20.66 19.04
N ASP A 473 -9.53 -20.56 18.60
CA ASP A 473 -8.40 -20.14 19.44
C ASP A 473 -8.63 -18.73 20.01
N ARG A 474 -9.07 -17.80 19.17
CA ARG A 474 -9.39 -16.42 19.56
C ARG A 474 -10.53 -16.36 20.59
N CYS A 475 -11.59 -17.17 20.44
CA CYS A 475 -12.64 -17.29 21.44
C CYS A 475 -12.12 -17.84 22.78
N ARG A 476 -11.21 -18.82 22.76
CA ARG A 476 -10.57 -19.35 23.98
C ARG A 476 -9.66 -18.33 24.65
N ALA A 477 -8.89 -17.57 23.87
CA ALA A 477 -8.05 -16.51 24.41
C ALA A 477 -8.88 -15.42 25.09
N ALA A 478 -10.04 -15.08 24.52
CA ALA A 478 -10.95 -14.08 25.06
C ALA A 478 -11.61 -14.48 26.41
N THR A 479 -11.50 -15.73 26.86
CA THR A 479 -12.04 -16.11 28.18
C THR A 479 -11.15 -15.66 29.34
N MET A 480 -9.87 -15.35 29.07
CA MET A 480 -8.90 -14.96 30.11
C MET A 480 -9.31 -13.71 30.90
N ASP A 481 -9.98 -12.78 30.23
CA ASP A 481 -10.40 -11.47 30.75
C ASP A 481 -11.93 -11.27 30.66
N TRP A 482 -12.67 -12.35 30.44
CA TRP A 482 -14.13 -12.34 30.41
C TRP A 482 -14.74 -12.39 31.82
N ALA A 483 -15.67 -11.49 32.10
CA ALA A 483 -16.31 -11.37 33.42
C ALA A 483 -17.73 -11.97 33.50
N GLY A 484 -18.27 -12.49 32.39
CA GLY A 484 -19.61 -13.09 32.36
C GLY A 484 -19.60 -14.59 32.63
N PRO A 485 -20.68 -15.31 32.27
CA PRO A 485 -20.75 -16.77 32.43
C PRO A 485 -19.60 -17.46 31.70
N GLU A 486 -19.02 -18.49 32.31
CA GLU A 486 -17.97 -19.30 31.69
C GLU A 486 -18.51 -19.97 30.42
N PRO A 487 -17.85 -19.78 29.25
CA PRO A 487 -18.30 -20.42 28.01
C PRO A 487 -17.99 -21.91 27.98
N ASP A 488 -19.00 -22.72 27.70
CA ASP A 488 -18.88 -24.15 27.43
C ASP A 488 -18.49 -24.39 25.96
N PHE A 489 -17.27 -24.84 25.74
CA PHE A 489 -16.74 -25.15 24.41
C PHE A 489 -17.01 -26.61 24.05
N GLY A 490 -18.04 -26.87 23.26
CA GLY A 490 -18.51 -28.24 23.04
C GLY A 490 -19.06 -28.54 21.66
N LEU A 491 -19.66 -29.73 21.55
CA LEU A 491 -20.38 -30.18 20.37
C LEU A 491 -21.78 -29.57 20.35
N LEU A 492 -22.05 -28.73 19.34
CA LEU A 492 -23.37 -28.13 19.12
C LEU A 492 -24.16 -28.94 18.08
N LEU A 493 -25.40 -29.30 18.39
CA LEU A 493 -26.29 -30.00 17.46
C LEU A 493 -27.08 -28.99 16.62
N SER A 494 -27.17 -29.21 15.31
CA SER A 494 -27.97 -28.37 14.41
C SER A 494 -28.99 -29.18 13.64
N MET A 495 -30.27 -28.80 13.73
CA MET A 495 -31.37 -29.45 13.02
C MET A 495 -32.53 -28.51 12.72
N SER A 496 -33.31 -28.78 11.67
CA SER A 496 -34.53 -28.04 11.32
C SER A 496 -35.73 -28.44 12.20
N VAL A 497 -35.51 -28.72 13.49
CA VAL A 497 -36.53 -29.16 14.45
C VAL A 497 -36.44 -28.33 15.72
N LEU A 498 -37.55 -27.69 16.10
CA LEU A 498 -37.66 -27.00 17.37
C LEU A 498 -37.93 -28.01 18.50
N VAL A 499 -36.89 -28.40 19.22
CA VAL A 499 -36.98 -29.42 20.29
C VAL A 499 -37.79 -28.89 21.48
N ASN A 500 -38.87 -29.58 21.85
CA ASN A 500 -39.70 -29.28 23.03
C ASN A 500 -40.28 -30.58 23.64
N SER A 501 -39.44 -31.60 23.81
CA SER A 501 -39.82 -32.91 24.36
C SER A 501 -38.64 -33.50 25.13
N ALA A 502 -38.88 -33.91 26.37
CA ALA A 502 -37.89 -34.53 27.22
C ALA A 502 -37.38 -35.86 26.63
N GLU A 503 -38.28 -36.64 26.02
CA GLU A 503 -37.97 -37.91 25.37
C GLU A 503 -37.08 -37.70 24.15
N PHE A 504 -37.43 -36.72 23.29
CA PHE A 504 -36.61 -36.42 22.12
C PHE A 504 -35.24 -35.87 22.52
N ARG A 505 -35.19 -34.99 23.53
CA ARG A 505 -33.93 -34.50 24.13
C ARG A 505 -33.07 -35.66 24.62
N ALA A 506 -33.65 -36.64 25.33
CA ALA A 506 -32.93 -37.81 25.80
C ALA A 506 -32.35 -38.62 24.62
N SER A 507 -33.12 -38.83 23.55
CA SER A 507 -32.61 -39.52 22.35
C SER A 507 -31.46 -38.78 21.66
N LEU A 508 -31.42 -37.44 21.74
CA LEU A 508 -30.30 -36.66 21.21
C LEU A 508 -29.01 -36.89 22.01
N LEU A 509 -29.12 -37.02 23.33
CA LEU A 509 -27.98 -37.32 24.20
C LEU A 509 -27.51 -38.77 24.06
N GLU A 510 -28.40 -39.71 23.78
CA GLU A 510 -28.01 -41.08 23.43
C GLU A 510 -27.25 -41.12 22.09
N LEU A 511 -27.67 -40.30 21.13
CA LEU A 511 -27.08 -40.22 19.80
C LEU A 511 -25.72 -39.50 19.79
N GLU A 512 -25.60 -38.39 20.52
CA GLU A 512 -24.38 -37.60 20.65
C GLU A 512 -24.14 -37.24 22.14
N PRO A 513 -23.53 -38.16 22.93
CA PRO A 513 -23.33 -37.97 24.38
C PRO A 513 -22.50 -36.74 24.75
N ASP A 514 -21.60 -36.33 23.87
CA ASP A 514 -20.72 -35.16 24.05
C ASP A 514 -21.41 -33.82 23.73
N ALA A 515 -22.69 -33.85 23.29
CA ALA A 515 -23.41 -32.65 22.93
C ALA A 515 -23.65 -31.75 24.16
N VAL A 516 -23.43 -30.46 23.97
CA VAL A 516 -23.61 -29.43 25.02
C VAL A 516 -24.89 -28.62 24.80
N GLY A 517 -25.39 -28.55 23.59
CA GLY A 517 -26.63 -27.85 23.26
C GLY A 517 -27.08 -28.10 21.83
N GLY A 518 -28.19 -27.48 21.44
CA GLY A 518 -28.63 -27.50 20.05
C GLY A 518 -29.41 -26.26 19.61
N GLU A 519 -29.46 -26.08 18.29
CA GLU A 519 -30.04 -24.93 17.60
C GLU A 519 -30.47 -25.31 16.17
N THR A 520 -30.93 -24.33 15.38
CA THR A 520 -31.62 -24.57 14.11
C THR A 520 -30.93 -24.00 12.86
N GLU A 521 -29.85 -23.21 12.96
CA GLU A 521 -29.26 -22.47 11.83
C GLU A 521 -27.84 -22.93 11.44
N ALA A 522 -27.05 -23.44 12.37
CA ALA A 522 -25.59 -23.61 12.22
C ALA A 522 -25.21 -24.54 11.07
N ALA A 523 -25.98 -25.59 10.76
CA ALA A 523 -25.74 -26.45 9.61
C ALA A 523 -25.82 -25.68 8.28
N GLY A 524 -26.76 -24.74 8.16
CA GLY A 524 -26.91 -23.89 6.99
C GLY A 524 -25.79 -22.86 6.87
N VAL A 525 -25.44 -22.20 7.97
CA VAL A 525 -24.29 -21.28 8.04
C VAL A 525 -23.01 -22.01 7.66
N HIS A 526 -22.79 -23.23 8.19
CA HIS A 526 -21.65 -24.06 7.87
C HIS A 526 -21.58 -24.38 6.37
N GLY A 527 -22.67 -24.86 5.78
CA GLY A 527 -22.71 -25.24 4.37
C GLY A 527 -22.31 -24.08 3.44
N ALA A 528 -22.76 -22.86 3.75
CA ALA A 528 -22.36 -21.66 3.03
C ALA A 528 -20.89 -21.28 3.27
N CYS A 529 -20.44 -21.23 4.53
CA CYS A 529 -19.07 -20.84 4.88
C CYS A 529 -18.04 -21.83 4.33
N ALA A 530 -18.30 -23.13 4.41
CA ALA A 530 -17.43 -24.18 3.87
C ALA A 530 -17.25 -24.04 2.35
N LYS A 531 -18.34 -23.74 1.61
CA LYS A 531 -18.30 -23.51 0.16
C LYS A 531 -17.41 -22.32 -0.22
N HIS A 532 -17.43 -21.25 0.57
CA HIS A 532 -16.65 -20.03 0.32
C HIS A 532 -15.31 -19.98 1.06
N LYS A 533 -14.98 -20.99 1.86
CA LYS A 533 -13.77 -21.07 2.69
C LYS A 533 -13.65 -19.89 3.67
N VAL A 534 -14.77 -19.49 4.27
CA VAL A 534 -14.82 -18.45 5.30
C VAL A 534 -14.84 -19.10 6.68
N ASP A 535 -14.02 -18.60 7.60
CA ASP A 535 -14.00 -19.08 8.99
C ASP A 535 -15.30 -18.69 9.69
N TRP A 536 -15.88 -19.62 10.45
CA TRP A 536 -17.12 -19.37 11.18
C TRP A 536 -17.14 -20.06 12.55
N ILE A 537 -17.98 -19.54 13.45
CA ILE A 537 -18.27 -20.17 14.74
C ILE A 537 -19.66 -19.75 15.24
N ALA A 538 -20.31 -20.59 16.05
CA ALA A 538 -21.52 -20.24 16.78
C ALA A 538 -21.19 -19.82 18.21
N ILE A 539 -21.78 -18.70 18.65
CA ILE A 539 -21.75 -18.18 20.02
C ILE A 539 -23.19 -18.06 20.49
N LYS A 540 -23.63 -18.97 21.36
CA LYS A 540 -25.03 -19.09 21.75
C LYS A 540 -25.19 -18.97 23.25
N GLY A 541 -26.26 -18.32 23.70
CA GLY A 541 -26.70 -18.34 25.09
C GLY A 541 -27.77 -19.42 25.31
N ILE A 542 -27.72 -20.13 26.42
CA ILE A 542 -28.73 -21.14 26.78
C ILE A 542 -30.02 -20.45 27.22
N SER A 543 -31.09 -20.58 26.44
CA SER A 543 -32.40 -19.98 26.73
C SER A 543 -33.40 -20.95 27.35
N ASP A 544 -33.22 -22.26 27.13
CA ASP A 544 -34.08 -23.32 27.68
C ASP A 544 -33.35 -24.68 27.62
N TRP A 545 -34.04 -25.76 27.99
CA TRP A 545 -33.50 -27.12 28.05
C TRP A 545 -34.05 -28.06 26.97
N GLY A 546 -34.71 -27.55 25.93
CA GLY A 546 -35.35 -28.37 24.89
C GLY A 546 -36.65 -29.04 25.34
N MET A 547 -37.24 -28.58 26.44
CA MET A 547 -38.49 -29.06 27.02
C MET A 547 -39.13 -27.94 27.84
N ASP A 548 -40.46 -28.00 28.01
CA ASP A 548 -41.26 -27.03 28.79
C ASP A 548 -40.89 -25.56 28.49
N LYS A 549 -40.71 -25.26 27.21
CA LYS A 549 -40.14 -23.99 26.74
C LYS A 549 -40.95 -22.78 27.19
N SER A 550 -40.22 -21.75 27.64
CA SER A 550 -40.76 -20.42 27.92
C SER A 550 -39.81 -19.35 27.37
N ASP A 551 -40.36 -18.18 27.05
CA ASP A 551 -39.58 -17.08 26.47
C ASP A 551 -38.78 -16.26 27.51
N GLY A 552 -38.93 -16.58 28.80
CA GLY A 552 -38.44 -15.75 29.92
C GLY A 552 -36.92 -15.55 29.97
N HIS A 553 -36.14 -16.47 29.41
CA HIS A 553 -34.68 -16.44 29.44
C HIS A 553 -34.04 -16.07 28.10
N GLN A 554 -34.80 -15.95 27.01
CA GLN A 554 -34.26 -15.64 25.68
C GLN A 554 -33.50 -14.31 25.67
N ALA A 555 -34.05 -13.28 26.32
CA ALA A 555 -33.42 -11.96 26.37
C ALA A 555 -32.07 -11.96 27.12
N VAL A 556 -31.97 -12.73 28.22
CA VAL A 556 -30.73 -12.85 29.02
C VAL A 556 -29.69 -13.67 28.25
N ALA A 557 -30.11 -14.79 27.67
CA ALA A 557 -29.26 -15.65 26.85
C ALA A 557 -28.69 -14.89 25.63
N ALA A 558 -29.55 -14.20 24.87
CA ALA A 558 -29.15 -13.39 23.73
C ALA A 558 -28.19 -12.26 24.13
N ARG A 559 -28.45 -11.59 25.26
CA ARG A 559 -27.57 -10.52 25.78
C ARG A 559 -26.18 -11.07 26.12
N ASN A 560 -26.11 -12.17 26.86
CA ASN A 560 -24.82 -12.73 27.26
C ASN A 560 -23.99 -13.17 26.02
N ALA A 561 -24.63 -13.74 25.00
CA ALA A 561 -23.96 -14.10 23.74
C ALA A 561 -23.44 -12.86 22.98
N ALA A 562 -24.26 -11.79 22.92
CA ALA A 562 -23.88 -10.52 22.30
C ALA A 562 -22.75 -9.80 23.07
N ASP A 563 -22.78 -9.83 24.40
CA ASP A 563 -21.75 -9.23 25.24
C ASP A 563 -20.41 -9.97 25.08
N PHE A 564 -20.43 -11.30 24.98
CA PHE A 564 -19.22 -12.09 24.69
C PHE A 564 -18.66 -11.81 23.29
N LEU A 565 -19.52 -11.69 22.26
CA LEU A 565 -19.11 -11.25 20.92
C LEU A 565 -18.37 -9.91 21.00
N LEU A 566 -18.94 -8.94 21.71
CA LEU A 566 -18.34 -7.61 21.82
C LEU A 566 -17.02 -7.65 22.59
N HIS A 567 -16.93 -8.47 23.64
CA HIS A 567 -15.68 -8.71 24.36
C HIS A 567 -14.59 -9.25 23.43
N LEU A 568 -14.90 -10.29 22.66
CA LEU A 568 -14.00 -10.88 21.66
C LEU A 568 -13.50 -9.84 20.63
N LEU A 569 -14.37 -8.93 20.19
CA LEU A 569 -13.99 -7.85 19.27
C LEU A 569 -13.07 -6.82 19.95
N ARG A 570 -13.37 -6.43 21.20
CA ARG A 570 -12.60 -5.44 21.95
C ARG A 570 -11.20 -5.91 22.33
N THR A 571 -11.01 -7.20 22.53
CA THR A 571 -9.69 -7.80 22.77
C THR A 571 -8.85 -7.92 21.48
N GLY A 572 -9.37 -7.47 20.34
CA GLY A 572 -8.70 -7.58 19.04
C GLY A 572 -8.70 -9.00 18.49
N GLY A 573 -9.52 -9.90 19.07
CA GLY A 573 -9.56 -11.30 18.69
C GLY A 573 -9.93 -11.51 17.22
N LEU A 574 -10.59 -10.56 16.56
CA LEU A 574 -10.96 -10.66 15.14
C LEU A 574 -10.23 -9.65 14.25
N ASP A 575 -9.19 -9.00 14.75
CA ASP A 575 -8.37 -8.10 13.96
C ASP A 575 -7.56 -8.87 12.89
N PRO A 576 -7.16 -8.20 11.79
CA PRO A 576 -6.26 -8.78 10.79
C PRO A 576 -4.93 -9.16 11.44
N VAL A 577 -4.33 -10.25 10.96
CA VAL A 577 -2.99 -10.69 11.40
C VAL A 577 -1.94 -9.93 10.58
N ASP A 578 -1.02 -9.24 11.26
CA ASP A 578 0.00 -8.36 10.68
C ASP A 578 1.08 -9.07 9.82
#